data_AF-A0A840RKA5-F1
#
_entry.id   AF-A0A840RKA5-F1
#
_cell.length_a   1.000
_cell.length_b   1.000
_cell.length_c   1.000
_cell.angle_alpha   90.00
_cell.angle_beta   90.00
_cell.angle_gamma   90.00
#
_symmetry.space_group_name_H-M   'P 1'
#
loop_
_entity.id
_entity.type
_entity.pdbx_description
1 polymer ?
#
loop_
_entity_poly.entity_id
_entity_poly.type
_entity_poly.pdbx_seq_one_letter_code
_entity_poly.pdbx_strand_id
1 'polypeptide(L)'
;MVVPKKKKADIWMPLYVSDYLSDTMHLNTEQHGAYLLLLMAAWKSEARLPNDPEQLQAICRLSPAKWKASESVLKRFFHITPEYWINNRLREEMEKAIKNTEAKTVSGIKGAAARWQTHSEGMTN
;
A
#
# COMPACT_ATOMS: atom_id res chain seq x y z
N MET A 1 4.11 -24.54 7.28
CA MET A 1 3.62 -23.13 7.24
C MET A 1 3.53 -22.72 5.77
N VAL A 2 2.33 -22.65 5.19
CA VAL A 2 2.16 -22.16 3.83
C VAL A 2 2.38 -20.66 3.87
N VAL A 3 3.48 -20.17 3.30
CA VAL A 3 3.69 -18.74 3.13
C VAL A 3 2.61 -18.26 2.16
N PRO A 4 1.66 -17.40 2.59
CA PRO A 4 0.60 -16.95 1.70
C PRO A 4 1.24 -16.26 0.50
N LYS A 5 0.82 -16.67 -0.70
CA LYS A 5 1.31 -16.10 -1.96
C LYS A 5 1.08 -14.58 -1.91
N LYS A 6 2.16 -13.81 -2.00
CA LYS A 6 2.15 -12.34 -1.91
C LYS A 6 1.09 -11.77 -2.86
N LYS A 7 0.13 -10.99 -2.33
CA LYS A 7 -1.00 -10.46 -3.11
C LYS A 7 -0.47 -9.47 -4.15
N LYS A 8 -0.78 -9.68 -5.43
CA LYS A 8 -0.39 -8.78 -6.55
C LYS A 8 -0.86 -7.32 -6.38
N ALA A 9 -1.79 -7.07 -5.46
CA ALA A 9 -2.30 -5.73 -5.17
C ALA A 9 -1.23 -4.78 -4.60
N ASP A 10 -0.14 -5.31 -4.02
CA ASP A 10 0.90 -4.49 -3.42
C ASP A 10 1.88 -3.83 -4.43
N ILE A 11 1.77 -4.15 -5.72
CA ILE A 11 2.66 -3.66 -6.78
C ILE A 11 2.41 -2.18 -7.10
N TRP A 12 1.18 -1.69 -6.91
CA TRP A 12 0.80 -0.32 -7.24
C TRP A 12 0.03 0.31 -6.08
N MET A 13 0.61 1.36 -5.49
CA MET A 13 -0.04 2.17 -4.46
C MET A 13 -0.66 3.42 -5.11
N PRO A 14 -1.98 3.63 -5.00
CA PRO A 14 -2.59 4.86 -5.51
C PRO A 14 -2.15 6.06 -4.66
N LEU A 15 -1.77 7.15 -5.32
CA LEU A 15 -1.44 8.43 -4.68
C LEU A 15 -2.23 9.54 -5.37
N TYR A 16 -3.27 10.02 -4.70
CA TYR A 16 -4.08 11.14 -5.18
C TYR A 16 -3.39 12.44 -4.77
N VAL A 17 -2.69 13.06 -5.71
CA VAL A 17 -1.79 14.20 -5.44
C VAL A 17 -2.52 15.37 -4.78
N SER A 18 -3.73 15.70 -5.23
CA SER A 18 -4.53 16.81 -4.66
C SER A 18 -4.83 16.58 -3.18
N ASP A 19 -5.35 15.39 -2.82
CA ASP A 19 -5.70 15.08 -1.44
C ASP A 19 -4.45 14.97 -0.58
N TYR A 20 -3.41 14.28 -1.09
CA TYR A 20 -2.14 14.14 -0.37
C TYR A 20 -1.54 15.50 -0.04
N LEU A 21 -1.45 16.41 -1.02
CA LEU A 21 -0.94 17.76 -0.78
C LEU A 21 -1.82 18.51 0.21
N SER A 22 -3.14 18.47 0.05
CA SER A 22 -4.09 19.14 0.96
C SER A 22 -3.90 18.70 2.41
N ASP A 23 -3.73 17.40 2.65
CA ASP A 23 -3.53 16.83 3.99
C ASP A 23 -2.12 17.13 4.56
N THR A 24 -1.14 17.46 3.71
CA THR A 24 0.27 17.55 4.10
C THR A 24 0.89 18.95 3.97
N MET A 25 0.13 19.99 3.60
CA MET A 25 0.62 21.38 3.41
C MET A 25 1.42 21.96 4.58
N HIS A 26 1.20 21.46 5.80
CA HIS A 26 1.86 21.94 7.01
C HIS A 26 3.18 21.22 7.32
N LEU A 27 3.51 20.16 6.58
CA LEU A 27 4.74 19.42 6.75
C LEU A 27 5.91 20.16 6.10
N ASN A 28 7.09 20.06 6.70
CA ASN A 28 8.31 20.42 5.99
C ASN A 28 8.75 19.29 5.03
N THR A 29 9.67 19.58 4.12
CA THR A 29 10.14 18.62 3.10
C THR A 29 10.64 17.29 3.69
N GLU A 30 11.30 17.32 4.84
CA GLU A 30 11.78 16.10 5.50
C GLU A 30 10.63 15.27 6.06
N GLN A 31 9.65 15.91 6.71
CA GLN A 31 8.44 15.26 7.22
C GLN A 31 7.57 14.70 6.08
N HIS A 32 7.48 15.41 4.95
CA HIS A 32 6.84 14.90 3.73
C HIS A 32 7.50 13.59 3.26
N GLY A 33 8.84 13.59 3.15
CA GLY A 33 9.60 12.41 2.74
C GLY A 33 9.42 11.25 3.73
N ALA A 34 9.51 11.52 5.03
CA ALA A 34 9.29 10.53 6.08
C ALA A 34 7.87 9.93 6.01
N TYR A 35 6.85 10.77 5.86
CA TYR A 35 5.47 10.31 5.72
C TYR A 35 5.27 9.44 4.48
N LEU A 36 5.82 9.84 3.33
CA LEU A 36 5.72 9.06 2.09
C LEU A 36 6.42 7.70 2.22
N LEU A 37 7.59 7.64 2.87
CA LEU A 37 8.29 6.39 3.18
C LEU A 37 7.45 5.46 4.07
N LEU A 38 6.79 6.01 5.10
CA LEU A 38 5.88 5.24 5.95
C LEU A 38 4.68 4.70 5.16
N LEU A 39 4.07 5.50 4.29
CA LEU A 39 2.96 5.03 3.43
C LEU A 39 3.41 3.88 2.52
N MET A 40 4.58 3.99 1.87
CA MET A 40 5.12 2.93 1.02
C MET A 40 5.44 1.65 1.79
N ALA A 41 6.01 1.78 3.00
CA ALA A 41 6.26 0.63 3.88
C ALA A 41 4.95 -0.02 4.34
N ALA A 42 3.97 0.79 4.75
CA ALA A 42 2.66 0.32 5.19
C ALA A 42 1.90 -0.38 4.06
N TRP A 43 2.01 0.12 2.82
CA TRP A 43 1.40 -0.52 1.65
C TRP A 43 1.92 -1.94 1.42
N LYS A 44 3.21 -2.18 1.69
CA LYS A 44 3.78 -3.54 1.62
C LYS A 44 3.39 -4.44 2.79
N SER A 45 2.86 -3.86 3.85
CA SER A 45 2.60 -4.51 5.14
C SER A 45 1.13 -4.42 5.55
N GLU A 46 0.20 -4.54 4.59
CA GLU A 46 -1.25 -4.54 4.86
C GLU A 46 -1.79 -3.27 5.55
N ALA A 47 -1.29 -2.11 5.12
CA ALA A 47 -1.63 -0.78 5.64
C ALA A 47 -1.35 -0.59 7.14
N ARG A 48 -0.42 -1.37 7.70
CA ARG A 48 0.05 -1.28 9.09
C ARG A 48 1.57 -1.31 9.17
N LEU A 49 2.10 -0.67 10.20
CA LEU A 49 3.51 -0.69 10.57
C LEU A 49 3.64 -1.08 12.04
N PRO A 50 4.67 -1.84 12.45
CA PRO A 50 4.91 -2.13 13.86
C PRO A 50 5.06 -0.82 14.65
N ASN A 51 4.44 -0.74 15.83
CA ASN A 51 4.63 0.36 16.77
C ASN A 51 5.98 0.23 17.50
N ASP A 52 7.06 0.25 16.72
CA ASP A 52 8.44 0.14 17.15
C ASP A 52 9.19 1.38 16.65
N PRO A 53 9.58 2.32 17.53
CA PRO A 53 10.25 3.56 17.15
C PRO A 53 11.53 3.33 16.33
N GLU A 54 12.31 2.28 16.61
CA GLU A 54 13.56 2.00 15.89
C GLU A 54 13.26 1.58 14.45
N GLN A 55 12.26 0.71 14.25
CA GLN A 55 11.84 0.30 12.90
C GLN A 55 11.24 1.45 12.11
N LEU A 56 10.37 2.25 12.73
CA LEU A 56 9.74 3.40 12.08
C LEU A 56 10.78 4.45 11.69
N GLN A 57 11.75 4.72 12.56
CA GLN A 57 12.88 5.58 12.26
C GLN A 57 13.67 5.05 11.06
N ALA A 58 14.00 3.75 11.05
CA ALA A 58 14.75 3.11 9.97
C ALA A 58 14.00 3.20 8.62
N ILE A 59 12.68 2.99 8.62
CA ILE A 59 11.81 3.17 7.44
C ILE A 59 11.90 4.60 6.93
N CYS A 60 11.82 5.60 7.82
CA CYS A 60 11.91 7.01 7.46
C CYS A 60 13.31 7.46 7.05
N ARG A 61 14.35 6.63 7.29
CA ARG A 61 15.76 6.95 7.07
C ARG A 61 16.22 8.21 7.82
N LEU A 62 15.65 8.43 9.00
CA LEU A 62 15.98 9.58 9.83
C LEU A 62 17.01 9.23 10.92
N SER A 63 17.84 10.21 11.29
CA SER A 63 18.60 10.13 12.54
C SER A 63 17.66 10.18 13.75
N PRO A 64 18.08 9.71 14.95
CA PRO A 64 17.23 9.71 16.14
C PRO A 64 16.68 11.11 16.51
N ALA A 65 17.51 12.15 16.35
CA ALA A 65 17.10 13.53 16.63
C ALA A 65 15.98 14.02 15.69
N LYS A 66 16.13 13.74 14.38
CA LYS A 66 15.14 14.09 13.35
C LYS A 66 13.84 13.29 13.49
N TRP A 67 13.95 12.01 13.86
CA TRP A 67 12.80 11.18 14.19
C TRP A 67 12.03 11.78 15.36
N LYS A 68 12.70 12.08 16.48
CA LYS A 68 12.05 12.68 17.66
C LYS A 68 11.35 14.02 17.33
N ALA A 69 11.91 14.81 16.41
CA ALA A 69 11.30 16.06 15.94
C ALA A 69 10.10 15.85 15.00
N SER A 70 9.99 14.70 14.33
CA SER A 70 8.97 14.40 13.32
C SER A 70 7.88 13.46 13.80
N GLU A 71 8.16 12.61 14.80
CA GLU A 71 7.27 11.54 15.25
C GLU A 71 5.88 12.07 15.65
N SER A 72 5.83 13.18 16.38
CA SER A 72 4.58 13.75 16.88
C SER A 72 3.65 14.25 15.78
N VAL A 73 4.20 14.74 14.66
CA VAL A 73 3.38 15.15 13.50
C VAL A 73 3.01 13.93 12.66
N LEU A 74 3.94 12.99 12.46
CA LEU A 74 3.69 11.78 11.68
C LEU A 74 2.61 10.90 12.32
N LYS A 75 2.60 10.77 13.65
CA LYS A 75 1.56 10.03 14.39
C LYS A 75 0.14 10.46 14.06
N ARG A 76 -0.09 11.73 13.70
CA ARG A 76 -1.43 12.28 13.43
C ARG A 76 -2.08 11.68 12.17
N PHE A 77 -1.28 11.11 11.27
CA PHE A 77 -1.77 10.46 10.04
C PHE A 77 -2.10 8.97 10.24
N PHE A 78 -1.92 8.45 11.45
CA PHE A 78 -2.12 7.03 11.75
C PHE A 78 -3.04 6.86 12.97
N HIS A 79 -3.83 5.81 12.93
CA HIS A 79 -4.44 5.25 14.13
C HIS A 79 -3.40 4.40 14.85
N ILE A 80 -3.06 4.77 16.08
CA ILE A 80 -2.01 4.11 16.87
C ILE A 80 -2.64 3.13 17.86
N THR A 81 -2.25 1.86 17.76
CA THR A 81 -2.50 0.83 18.77
C THR A 81 -1.20 0.50 19.50
N PRO A 82 -1.22 -0.26 20.60
CA PRO A 82 0.01 -0.71 21.24
C PRO A 82 0.96 -1.44 20.28
N GLU A 83 0.41 -2.15 19.29
CA GLU A 83 1.16 -2.99 18.36
C GLU A 83 1.42 -2.34 17.01
N TYR A 84 0.57 -1.42 16.54
CA TYR A 84 0.63 -0.92 15.15
C TYR A 84 0.34 0.56 14.97
N TRP A 85 0.93 1.13 13.91
CA TRP A 85 0.47 2.35 13.26
C TRP A 85 -0.33 1.97 12.02
N ILE A 86 -1.60 2.38 11.95
CA ILE A 86 -2.53 1.98 10.89
C ILE A 86 -2.99 3.22 10.12
N ASN A 87 -2.88 3.20 8.79
CA ASN A 87 -3.45 4.26 7.96
C ASN A 87 -4.76 3.78 7.33
N ASN A 88 -5.89 4.34 7.79
CA ASN A 88 -7.23 3.89 7.39
C ASN A 88 -7.49 4.11 5.89
N ARG A 89 -7.10 5.26 5.36
CA ARG A 89 -7.21 5.56 3.92
C ARG A 89 -6.45 4.53 3.10
N LEU A 90 -5.22 4.21 3.50
CA LEU A 90 -4.39 3.25 2.80
C LEU A 90 -4.96 1.82 2.87
N ARG A 91 -5.64 1.46 3.97
CA ARG A 91 -6.36 0.20 4.10
C ARG A 91 -7.51 0.12 3.10
N GLU A 92 -8.34 1.15 3.01
CA GLU A 92 -9.44 1.21 2.05
C GLU A 92 -8.95 1.11 0.61
N GLU A 93 -7.88 1.82 0.26
CA GLU A 93 -7.27 1.75 -1.06
C GLU A 93 -6.70 0.34 -1.36
N MET A 94 -6.15 -0.33 -0.35
CA MET A 94 -5.67 -1.71 -0.50
C MET A 94 -6.82 -2.69 -0.76
N GLU A 95 -7.93 -2.56 -0.04
CA GLU A 95 -9.11 -3.38 -0.27
C GLU A 95 -9.64 -3.20 -1.70
N LYS A 96 -9.68 -1.96 -2.20
CA LYS A 96 -10.03 -1.66 -3.60
C LYS A 96 -9.05 -2.31 -4.57
N ALA A 97 -7.74 -2.20 -4.31
CA ALA A 97 -6.71 -2.79 -5.15
C ALA A 97 -6.80 -4.32 -5.22
N ILE A 98 -7.10 -4.97 -4.09
CA ILE A 98 -7.32 -6.42 -4.01
C ILE A 98 -8.54 -6.82 -4.86
N LYS A 99 -9.70 -6.18 -4.65
CA LYS A 99 -10.93 -6.43 -5.43
C LYS A 99 -10.70 -6.25 -6.93
N ASN A 100 -10.01 -5.18 -7.32
CA ASN A 100 -9.70 -4.90 -8.72
C ASN A 100 -8.78 -5.97 -9.34
N THR A 101 -7.80 -6.44 -8.58
CA THR A 101 -6.87 -7.50 -9.01
C THR A 101 -7.60 -8.83 -9.21
N GLU A 102 -8.51 -9.17 -8.31
CA GLU A 102 -9.35 -10.36 -8.39
C GLU A 102 -10.28 -10.29 -9.61
N ALA A 103 -10.98 -9.18 -9.81
CA ALA A 103 -11.86 -8.96 -10.96
C ALA A 103 -11.11 -9.07 -12.30
N LYS A 104 -9.90 -8.49 -12.39
CA LYS A 104 -9.02 -8.61 -13.57
C LYS A 104 -8.57 -10.04 -13.80
N THR A 105 -8.27 -10.79 -12.74
CA THR A 105 -7.87 -12.20 -12.83
C THR A 105 -9.02 -13.04 -13.39
N VAL A 106 -10.24 -12.87 -12.87
CA VAL A 106 -11.44 -13.57 -13.37
C VAL A 106 -11.71 -13.24 -14.83
N SER A 107 -11.62 -11.95 -15.20
CA SER A 107 -11.83 -11.51 -16.58
C SER A 107 -10.76 -12.08 -17.53
N GLY A 108 -9.51 -12.14 -17.08
CA GLY A 108 -8.40 -12.74 -17.84
C GLY A 108 -8.60 -14.24 -18.10
N ILE A 109 -9.09 -14.98 -17.10
CA ILE A 109 -9.43 -16.41 -17.24
C ILE A 109 -10.56 -16.59 -18.26
N LYS A 110 -11.64 -15.81 -18.16
CA LYS A 110 -12.77 -15.84 -19.10
C LYS A 110 -12.33 -15.54 -20.54
N GLY A 111 -11.52 -14.50 -20.72
CA GLY A 111 -10.98 -14.15 -22.02
C GLY A 111 -10.05 -15.22 -22.61
N ALA A 112 -9.22 -15.86 -21.77
CA ALA A 112 -8.38 -16.97 -22.20
C ALA A 112 -9.20 -18.19 -22.65
N ALA A 113 -10.23 -18.56 -21.88
CA ALA A 113 -11.13 -19.66 -22.21
C ALA A 113 -11.86 -19.43 -23.54
N ALA A 114 -12.41 -18.23 -23.76
CA ALA A 114 -13.11 -17.89 -25.00
C ALA A 114 -12.20 -18.02 -26.24
N ARG A 115 -10.94 -17.56 -26.16
CA ARG A 115 -9.97 -17.70 -27.26
C ARG A 115 -9.68 -19.17 -27.60
N TRP A 116 -9.63 -20.04 -26.60
CA TRP A 116 -9.33 -21.45 -26.81
C TRP A 116 -10.51 -22.21 -27.41
N GLN A 117 -11.75 -21.84 -27.06
CA GLN A 117 -12.95 -22.39 -27.70
C GLN A 117 -13.03 -22.01 -29.18
N THR A 118 -12.76 -20.75 -29.53
CA THR A 118 -12.72 -20.33 -30.95
C THR A 118 -11.60 -21.01 -31.75
N HIS A 119 -10.47 -21.34 -31.11
CA HIS A 119 -9.35 -22.01 -31.78
C HIS A 119 -9.61 -23.51 -31.99
N SER A 120 -10.40 -24.17 -31.12
CA SER A 120 -10.80 -25.57 -31.34
C SER A 120 -11.84 -25.75 -32.45
N GLU A 121 -12.75 -24.79 -32.65
CA GLU A 121 -13.75 -24.84 -33.73
C GLU A 121 -13.15 -24.59 -35.12
N GLY A 122 -12.00 -23.91 -35.21
CA GLY A 122 -11.30 -23.66 -36.48
C GLY A 122 -10.43 -24.82 -36.98
N MET A 123 -10.28 -25.91 -36.22
CA MET A 123 -9.40 -27.04 -36.55
C MET A 123 -10.16 -28.31 -36.95
N THR A 124 -11.49 -28.26 -37.07
CA THR A 124 -12.35 -29.43 -37.38
C THR A 124 -12.88 -29.47 -38.81
N ASN A 125 -12.17 -28.90 -39.79
CA ASN A 125 -12.46 -29.05 -41.23
C ASN A 125 -11.23 -29.55 -41.99
#